data_AF-A0A2T5YL37-F1
#
_entry.id   AF-A0A2T5YL37-F1
#
_cell.length_a   1.000
_cell.length_b   1.000
_cell.length_c   1.000
_cell.angle_alpha   90.00
_cell.angle_beta   90.00
_cell.angle_gamma   90.00
#
_symmetry.space_group_name_H-M   'P 1'
#
loop_
_entity.id
_entity.type
_entity.pdbx_description
1 polymer ?
#
loop_
_entity_poly.entity_id
_entity_poly.type
_entity_poly.pdbx_seq_one_letter_code
_entity_poly.pdbx_strand_id
1 'polypeptide(L)'
;MKKIAFISTAIVLVILGRLWLGVYHHDEFAETHLFIKHRPTWKWTFYSPIGMSDKKVEDLSIEQKKEQLLFEEFISSKGMSK
;
A
#
# COMPACT_ATOMS: atom_id res chain seq x y z
N MET A 1 -18.63 13.53 29.11
CA MET A 1 -19.24 12.54 28.18
C MET A 1 -19.17 12.99 26.72
N LYS A 2 -19.75 14.14 26.32
CA LYS A 2 -19.74 14.60 24.91
C LYS A 2 -18.34 14.73 24.27
N LYS A 3 -17.35 15.23 25.01
CA LYS A 3 -15.96 15.33 24.54
C LYS A 3 -15.31 13.96 24.28
N ILE A 4 -15.58 12.98 25.14
CA ILE A 4 -15.06 11.62 25.00
C ILE A 4 -15.67 10.96 23.77
N ALA A 5 -16.98 11.10 23.57
CA ALA A 5 -17.67 10.61 22.38
C ALA A 5 -17.13 11.25 21.10
N PHE A 6 -16.88 12.57 21.11
CA PHE A 6 -16.28 13.26 19.96
C PHE A 6 -14.88 12.73 19.63
N ILE A 7 -14.02 12.57 20.63
CA ILE A 7 -12.66 12.03 20.45
C ILE A 7 -12.71 10.59 19.94
N SER A 8 -13.59 9.74 20.50
CA SER A 8 -13.72 8.36 20.04
C SER A 8 -14.18 8.30 18.59
N THR A 9 -15.15 9.13 18.19
CA THR A 9 -15.60 9.21 16.80
C THR A 9 -14.48 9.67 15.87
N ALA A 10 -13.71 10.69 16.26
CA ALA A 10 -12.57 11.16 15.47
C ALA A 10 -11.51 10.06 15.27
N ILE A 11 -11.19 9.29 16.31
CA ILE A 11 -10.25 8.17 16.23
C ILE A 11 -10.75 7.10 15.26
N VAL A 12 -12.03 6.73 15.34
CA VAL A 12 -12.64 5.75 14.41
C VAL A 12 -12.53 6.24 12.97
N LEU A 13 -12.83 7.51 12.70
CA LEU A 13 -12.72 8.08 11.35
C LEU A 13 -11.28 8.07 10.83
N VAL A 14 -10.30 8.37 11.69
CA VAL A 14 -8.88 8.31 11.31
C VAL A 14 -8.45 6.88 10.99
N ILE A 15 -8.85 5.89 11.81
CA ILE A 15 -8.55 4.48 11.56
C ILE A 15 -9.19 4.03 10.24
N LEU A 16 -10.46 4.38 10.02
CA LEU A 16 -11.15 4.06 8.77
C LEU A 16 -10.47 4.72 7.57
N GLY A 17 -10.10 6.00 7.64
CA GLY A 17 -9.37 6.68 6.57
C GLY A 17 -8.02 6.02 6.26
N ARG A 18 -7.28 5.62 7.30
CA ARG A 18 -6.00 4.91 7.17
C ARG A 18 -6.12 3.57 6.43
N LEU A 19 -7.27 2.89 6.50
CA LEU A 19 -7.51 1.66 5.73
C LEU A 19 -7.51 1.88 4.22
N TRP A 20 -7.73 3.11 3.75
CA TRP A 20 -7.80 3.47 2.33
C TRP A 20 -6.54 4.18 1.83
N LEU A 21 -5.62 4.54 2.72
CA LEU A 21 -4.37 5.16 2.36
C LEU A 21 -3.23 4.13 2.37
N GLY A 22 -2.26 4.32 1.47
CA GLY A 22 -1.04 3.54 1.41
C GLY A 22 0.12 4.38 0.92
N VAL A 23 1.34 3.90 1.16
CA VAL A 23 2.56 4.45 0.60
C VAL A 23 3.26 3.38 -0.24
N TYR A 24 3.88 3.78 -1.34
CA TYR A 24 4.81 2.90 -2.04
C TYR A 24 6.15 3.59 -2.25
N HIS A 25 7.20 2.77 -2.29
CA HIS A 25 8.55 3.20 -2.62
C HIS A 25 8.78 2.94 -4.10
N HIS A 26 9.24 3.94 -4.84
CA HIS A 26 9.60 3.75 -6.23
C HIS A 26 10.92 2.98 -6.30
N ASP A 27 11.02 2.00 -7.19
CA ASP A 27 12.21 1.15 -7.24
C ASP A 27 13.41 1.86 -7.89
N GLU A 28 13.14 2.85 -8.75
CA GLU A 28 14.15 3.63 -9.48
C GLU A 28 14.56 4.93 -8.77
N PHE A 29 13.62 5.60 -8.09
CA PHE A 29 13.84 6.87 -7.41
C PHE A 29 13.63 6.64 -5.92
N ALA A 30 14.48 7.15 -5.05
CA ALA A 30 14.36 7.00 -3.58
C ALA A 30 13.18 7.81 -2.98
N GLU A 31 12.09 7.91 -3.72
CA GLU A 31 10.89 8.65 -3.42
C GLU A 31 9.81 7.74 -2.83
N THR A 32 9.03 8.31 -1.91
CA THR A 32 7.89 7.66 -1.29
C THR A 32 6.64 8.39 -1.73
N HIS A 33 5.72 7.66 -2.35
CA HIS A 33 4.48 8.23 -2.86
C HIS A 33 3.29 7.78 -2.02
N LEU A 34 2.48 8.74 -1.58
CA LEU A 34 1.19 8.48 -0.95
C LEU A 34 0.13 8.24 -2.03
N PHE A 35 -0.70 7.23 -1.86
CA PHE A 35 -1.79 6.92 -2.78
C PHE A 35 -3.06 6.47 -2.06
N ILE A 36 -4.19 6.56 -2.79
CA ILE A 36 -5.49 6.06 -2.34
C ILE A 36 -5.70 4.65 -2.89
N LYS A 37 -5.85 3.69 -1.98
CA LYS A 37 -6.16 2.30 -2.25
C LYS A 37 -7.58 2.17 -2.78
N HIS A 38 -7.79 1.27 -3.74
CA HIS A 38 -9.12 1.03 -4.31
C HIS A 38 -10.00 0.14 -3.42
N ARG A 39 -9.42 -0.56 -2.43
CA ARG A 39 -10.11 -1.34 -1.40
C ARG A 39 -9.43 -1.19 -0.03
N PRO A 40 -10.15 -1.37 1.09
CA PRO A 40 -9.59 -1.16 2.41
C PRO A 40 -8.66 -2.31 2.79
N THR A 41 -7.47 -1.98 3.30
CA THR A 41 -6.49 -2.96 3.81
C THR A 41 -5.72 -2.40 5.00
N TRP A 42 -5.24 -3.27 5.89
CA TRP A 42 -4.37 -2.85 7.00
C TRP A 42 -2.96 -2.47 6.54
N LYS A 43 -2.52 -3.06 5.41
CA LYS A 43 -1.21 -2.82 4.80
C LYS A 43 -0.99 -1.33 4.51
N TRP A 44 0.16 -0.81 4.93
CA TRP A 44 0.57 0.57 4.70
C TRP A 44 1.47 0.69 3.48
N THR A 45 2.56 -0.06 3.51
CA THR A 45 3.68 0.06 2.60
C THR A 45 3.58 -1.02 1.54
N PHE A 46 3.72 -0.62 0.28
CA PHE A 46 3.74 -1.47 -0.89
C PHE A 46 5.09 -1.28 -1.58
N TYR A 47 5.70 -2.36 -2.04
CA TYR A 47 6.94 -2.32 -2.81
C TYR A 47 6.93 -3.47 -3.82
N SER A 48 7.78 -3.38 -4.85
CA SER A 48 7.95 -4.44 -5.84
C SER A 48 9.13 -5.33 -5.43
N PRO A 49 8.93 -6.58 -4.98
CA PRO A 49 10.02 -7.53 -4.81
C PRO A 49 10.85 -7.79 -6.08
N ILE A 50 10.23 -7.64 -7.27
CA ILE A 50 10.93 -7.73 -8.55
C ILE A 50 11.76 -6.46 -8.79
N GLY A 51 11.20 -5.29 -8.47
CA GLY A 51 11.85 -4.00 -8.67
C GLY A 51 12.33 -3.82 -10.12
N MET A 52 13.58 -3.38 -10.26
CA MET A 52 14.29 -3.24 -11.55
C MET A 52 15.04 -4.51 -12.00
N SER A 53 14.74 -5.68 -11.40
CA SER A 53 15.42 -6.93 -11.75
C SER A 53 14.69 -7.71 -12.85
N ASP A 54 15.43 -8.53 -13.60
CA ASP A 54 14.86 -9.45 -14.61
C ASP A 54 14.18 -10.70 -14.00
N LYS A 55 13.92 -10.69 -12.69
CA LYS A 55 13.25 -11.81 -12.01
C LYS A 55 11.80 -11.91 -12.45
N LYS A 56 11.32 -13.14 -12.56
CA LYS A 56 9.90 -13.41 -12.75
C LYS A 56 9.21 -13.63 -11.41
N VAL A 57 7.88 -13.51 -11.42
CA VAL A 57 7.07 -13.83 -10.24
C VAL A 57 7.35 -15.26 -9.77
N GLU A 58 7.59 -16.20 -10.69
CA GLU A 58 7.89 -17.60 -10.38
C GLU A 58 9.14 -17.78 -9.50
N ASP A 59 10.14 -16.89 -9.64
CA ASP A 59 11.42 -16.93 -8.95
C ASP A 59 11.35 -16.44 -7.49
N LEU A 60 10.21 -15.83 -7.11
CA LEU A 60 9.99 -15.25 -5.79
C LEU A 60 9.55 -16.31 -4.77
N SER A 61 9.90 -16.07 -3.50
CA SER A 61 9.33 -16.83 -2.38
C SER A 61 7.81 -16.63 -2.30
N ILE A 62 7.10 -17.50 -1.59
CA ILE A 62 5.63 -17.39 -1.46
C ILE A 62 5.23 -16.02 -0.87
N GLU A 63 6.00 -15.49 0.07
CA GLU A 63 5.73 -14.19 0.68
C GLU A 63 6.00 -13.05 -0.30
N GLN A 64 7.10 -13.12 -1.04
CA GLN A 64 7.42 -12.14 -2.07
C GLN A 64 6.41 -12.17 -3.23
N LYS A 65 5.92 -13.35 -3.62
CA LYS A 65 4.83 -13.47 -4.61
C LYS A 65 3.58 -12.73 -4.15
N LYS A 66 3.18 -12.90 -2.88
CA LYS A 66 2.03 -12.18 -2.32
C LYS A 66 2.26 -10.67 -2.32
N GLU A 67 3.46 -10.22 -1.97
CA GLU A 67 3.79 -8.80 -1.98
C GLU A 67 3.76 -8.21 -3.40
N GLN A 68 4.37 -8.90 -4.37
CA GLN A 68 4.38 -8.50 -5.77
C GLN A 68 2.97 -8.39 -6.34
N LEU A 69 2.10 -9.37 -6.06
CA LEU A 69 0.70 -9.33 -6.48
C LEU A 69 -0.05 -8.15 -5.86
N LEU A 70 0.19 -7.83 -4.58
CA LEU A 70 -0.40 -6.65 -3.94
C LEU A 70 0.14 -5.35 -4.56
N PHE A 71 1.43 -5.29 -4.88
CA PHE A 71 2.00 -4.12 -5.55
C PHE A 71 1.38 -3.91 -6.94
N GLU A 72 1.22 -4.98 -7.71
CA GLU A 72 0.57 -4.94 -9.01
C GLU A 72 -0.90 -4.50 -8.91
N GLU A 73 -1.62 -5.05 -7.94
CA GLU A 73 -3.03 -4.74 -7.68
C GLU A 73 -3.25 -3.27 -7.28
N PHE A 74 -2.42 -2.75 -6.37
CA PHE A 74 -2.64 -1.43 -5.78
C PHE A 74 -1.89 -0.28 -6.48
N ILE A 75 -0.75 -0.55 -7.11
CA ILE A 75 0.16 0.46 -7.69
C ILE A 75 0.26 0.34 -9.21
N SER A 76 0.75 -0.79 -9.72
CA SER A 76 1.12 -0.94 -11.14
C SER A 76 -0.08 -0.82 -12.08
N SER A 77 -1.21 -1.45 -11.73
CA SER A 77 -2.45 -1.39 -12.52
C SER A 77 -2.99 0.03 -12.73
N LYS A 78 -2.58 0.99 -11.90
CA LYS A 78 -2.99 2.40 -11.99
C LYS A 78 -2.03 3.28 -12.79
N GLY A 79 -0.97 2.71 -13.37
CA GLY A 79 0.04 3.46 -14.12
C GLY A 79 0.89 4.40 -13.26
N MET A 80 0.93 4.17 -11.93
CA MET A 80 1.65 5.01 -10.98
C MET A 80 3.14 4.64 -10.84
N SER A 81 3.57 3.51 -11.40
CA SER A 81 4.94 2.98 -11.31
C SER A 81 5.62 2.88 -12.68
N LYS A 82 5.33 3.82 -13.59
CA LYS A 82 5.95 3.87 -14.92
C LYS A 82 7.28 4.59 -14.91
#